data_AF-A0A0E9RGS9-F1
#
_entry.id   AF-A0A0E9RGS9-F1
#
_cell.length_a   1.000
_cell.length_b   1.000
_cell.length_c   1.000
_cell.angle_alpha   90.00
_cell.angle_beta   90.00
_cell.angle_gamma   90.00
#
_symmetry.space_group_name_H-M   'P 1'
#
loop_
_entity.id
_entity.type
_entity.pdbx_description
1 polymer ?
#
loop_
_entity_poly.entity_id
_entity_poly.type
_entity_poly.pdbx_seq_one_letter_code
_entity_poly.pdbx_strand_id
1 'polypeptide(L)' 'MGISDIFEDTADLSGISEDGKLAVSKVVHKATLDMDEAGATAAAATGVEIVLTSAPLPQYPLS' A
#
# COMPACT_ATOMS: atom_id res chain seq x y z
N MET A 1 -8.43 -13.33 -9.46
CA MET A 1 -7.62 -12.13 -9.16
C MET A 1 -6.25 -12.64 -8.76
N GLY A 2 -5.20 -12.35 -9.55
CA GLY A 2 -3.92 -13.08 -9.49
C GLY A 2 -2.82 -12.46 -8.62
N ILE A 3 -3.16 -11.46 -7.79
CA ILE A 3 -2.21 -10.77 -6.91
C ILE A 3 -2.79 -10.80 -5.50
N SER A 4 -2.26 -11.71 -4.67
CA SER A 4 -2.66 -11.93 -3.27
C SER A 4 -1.51 -11.69 -2.31
N ASP A 5 -0.30 -12.09 -2.72
CA ASP A 5 0.87 -12.20 -1.85
C ASP A 5 1.26 -10.86 -1.20
N ILE A 6 1.00 -9.73 -1.88
CA ILE A 6 1.29 -8.38 -1.38
C ILE A 6 0.44 -7.97 -0.16
N PHE A 7 -0.67 -8.69 0.08
CA PHE A 7 -1.57 -8.45 1.22
C PHE A 7 -1.24 -9.37 2.42
N GLU A 8 -0.32 -10.31 2.25
CA GLU A 8 0.08 -11.25 3.30
C GLU A 8 1.28 -10.73 4.07
N ASP A 9 1.46 -11.19 5.31
CA ASP A 9 2.62 -10.85 6.14
C ASP A 9 3.96 -11.39 5.57
N THR A 10 3.87 -12.29 4.58
CA THR A 10 4.98 -12.87 3.82
C THR A 10 5.31 -12.10 2.54
N ALA A 11 4.66 -10.96 2.29
CA ALA A 11 4.95 -10.11 1.14
C ALA A 11 6.44 -9.71 1.11
N ASP A 12 7.08 -9.91 -0.05
CA ASP A 12 8.41 -9.37 -0.31
C ASP A 12 8.30 -7.94 -0.84
N LEU A 13 8.46 -6.97 0.06
CA LEU A 13 8.51 -5.54 -0.23
C LEU A 13 9.88 -4.94 0.13
N SER A 14 10.94 -5.74 0.03
CA SER A 14 12.33 -5.36 0.34
C SER A 14 12.83 -4.16 -0.46
N GLY A 15 12.31 -3.94 -1.67
CA GLY A 15 12.60 -2.74 -2.47
C GLY A 15 12.01 -1.43 -1.90
N ILE A 16 11.16 -1.50 -0.87
CA ILE A 16 10.57 -0.35 -0.17
C ILE A 16 11.22 -0.15 1.21
N SER A 17 11.52 -1.23 1.94
CA SER A 17 12.15 -1.16 3.27
C SER A 17 12.97 -2.42 3.56
N GLU A 18 14.19 -2.23 4.08
CA GLU A 18 15.11 -3.33 4.44
C GLU A 18 14.84 -3.92 5.84
N ASP A 19 14.32 -3.11 6.78
CA ASP A 19 14.35 -3.42 8.22
C ASP A 19 12.98 -3.82 8.82
N GLY A 20 11.94 -3.97 8.01
CA GLY A 20 10.59 -4.23 8.48
C GLY A 20 9.78 -5.09 7.53
N LYS A 21 9.03 -6.04 8.10
CA LYS A 21 8.00 -6.76 7.34
C LYS A 21 6.86 -5.78 7.04
N LEU A 22 6.60 -5.57 5.75
CA LEU A 22 5.54 -4.70 5.25
C LEU A 22 4.50 -5.52 4.51
N ALA A 23 3.24 -5.08 4.59
CA ALA A 23 2.16 -5.61 3.76
C ALA A 23 1.28 -4.45 3.26
N VAL A 24 0.67 -4.64 2.08
CA VAL A 24 -0.37 -3.75 1.59
C VAL A 24 -1.65 -4.07 2.37
N SER A 25 -2.17 -3.09 3.11
CA SER A 25 -3.43 -3.26 3.83
C SER A 25 -4.64 -2.95 2.96
N LYS A 26 -4.49 -1.99 2.04
CA LYS A 26 -5.60 -1.47 1.22
C LYS A 26 -5.12 -0.87 -0.08
N VAL A 27 -5.92 -1.07 -1.13
CA VAL A 27 -5.80 -0.35 -2.41
C VAL A 27 -7.12 0.34 -2.69
N VAL A 28 -7.09 1.65 -2.96
CA VAL A 28 -8.28 2.46 -3.27
C VAL A 28 -8.08 3.13 -4.61
N HIS A 29 -9.04 2.96 -5.51
CA HIS A 29 -9.10 3.69 -6.78
C HIS A 29 -10.42 4.47 -6.85
N LYS A 30 -10.33 5.75 -7.19
CA LYS A 30 -11.48 6.64 -7.37
C LYS A 30 -11.38 7.31 -8.73
N ALA A 31 -12.45 7.24 -9.52
CA ALA A 31 -12.61 7.95 -10.77
C ALA A 31 -13.92 8.74 -10.74
N THR A 32 -13.91 9.97 -11.25
CA THR A 32 -15.07 10.84 -11.40
C THR A 32 -15.19 11.28 -12.85
N LEU A 33 -16.41 11.37 -13.35
CA LEU A 33 -16.73 11.84 -14.69
C LEU A 33 -17.97 12.74 -14.60
N ASP A 34 -17.81 13.97 -15.04
CA ASP A 34 -18.84 15.01 -15.05
C ASP A 34 -19.12 15.39 -16.51
N MET A 35 -20.39 15.50 -16.89
CA MET A 35 -20.83 15.84 -18.24
C MET A 35 -21.86 16.98 -18.19
N ASP A 36 -21.64 18.02 -18.99
CA ASP A 36 -22.55 19.13 -19.22
C ASP A 36 -22.61 19.49 -20.72
N GLU A 37 -23.43 20.48 -21.08
CA GLU A 37 -23.59 20.93 -22.47
C GLU A 37 -22.34 21.61 -23.05
N ALA A 38 -21.35 21.97 -22.21
CA ALA A 38 -20.06 22.50 -22.63
C ALA A 38 -19.01 21.39 -22.84
N GLY A 39 -19.20 20.18 -22.32
CA GLY A 39 -18.36 19.02 -22.58
C GLY A 39 -18.31 17.99 -21.44
N ALA A 40 -17.24 17.18 -21.41
CA ALA A 40 -17.02 16.18 -20.37
C ALA A 40 -15.68 16.42 -19.64
N THR A 41 -15.71 16.43 -18.31
CA THR A 41 -14.53 16.55 -17.45
C THR A 41 -14.35 15.24 -16.69
N ALA A 42 -13.13 14.68 -16.70
CA ALA A 42 -12.81 13.45 -15.99
C ALA A 42 -11.61 13.65 -15.04
N ALA A 43 -11.66 13.01 -13.87
CA ALA A 43 -10.56 13.00 -12.90
C ALA A 43 -10.41 11.62 -12.26
N ALA A 44 -9.19 11.24 -11.85
CA ALA A 44 -8.92 9.97 -11.20
C ALA A 44 -7.82 10.09 -10.15
N ALA A 45 -7.93 9.30 -9.09
CA ALA A 45 -6.95 9.18 -8.00
C ALA A 45 -6.80 7.72 -7.58
N THR A 46 -5.56 7.30 -7.32
CA THR A 46 -5.23 5.95 -6.82
C THR A 46 -4.38 6.09 -5.55
N GLY A 47 -4.73 5.32 -4.52
CA GLY A 47 -4.00 5.26 -3.26
C GLY A 47 -3.72 3.82 -2.84
N VAL A 48 -2.56 3.61 -2.23
CA VAL A 48 -2.12 2.34 -1.66
C VAL A 48 -1.71 2.60 -0.21
N GLU A 49 -2.18 1.77 0.70
CA GLU A 49 -1.87 1.84 2.13
C GLU A 49 -0.95 0.68 2.51
N ILE A 50 0.17 1.00 3.17
CA ILE A 50 1.20 0.06 3.60
C ILE A 50 1.34 0.14 5.11
N VAL A 51 1.41 -1.02 5.78
CA VAL A 51 1.53 -1.12 7.23
C VAL A 51 2.74 -1.95 7.63
N LEU A 52 3.38 -1.58 8.75
CA LEU A 52 4.39 -2.41 9.43
C LEU A 52 3.69 -3.59 10.12
N THR A 53 4.14 -4.81 9.86
CA THR A 53 3.57 -6.02 10.49
C THR A 53 4.32 -6.43 11.75
N SER A 54 5.54 -5.91 11.97
CA SER A 54 6.33 -6.18 13.19
C SER A 54 7.33 -5.06 13.50
N ALA A 55 7.66 -4.89 14.79
CA ALA A 55 8.74 -4.02 15.25
C ALA A 55 10.03 -4.83 15.52
N PRO A 56 11.22 -4.28 15.23
CA PRO A 56 12.47 -4.90 15.65
C PRO A 56 12.53 -5.01 17.17
N LEU A 57 12.95 -6.17 17.69
CA LEU A 57 13.17 -6.34 19.13
C LEU A 57 14.26 -5.37 19.60
N PRO A 58 14.06 -4.62 20.70
CA PRO A 58 15.11 -3.78 21.26
C PRO A 58 16.31 -4.67 21.62
N GLN A 59 17.48 -4.36 21.05
CA GLN A 59 18.72 -5.05 21.36
C GLN A 59 19.15 -4.68 22.79
N TYR A 60 18.94 -5.58 23.74
CA TYR A 60 19.54 -5.42 25.07
C TYR A 60 21.03 -5.80 24.99
N PRO A 61 21.96 -4.91 25.41
CA PRO A 61 23.36 -5.27 25.49
C PRO A 61 23.53 -6.37 26.55
N LEU A 62 24.15 -7.49 26.18
CA LEU A 62 24.61 -8.50 27.12
C LEU A 62 25.86 -7.93 27.82
N SER A 63 25.73 -7.65 29.12
CA SER A 63 26.81 -7.19 30.01
C SER A 63 27.92 -8.23 30.16
#